data_AF-L1JCV9-F1
#
_entry.id   AF-L1JCV9-F1
#
_cell.length_a   1.000
_cell.length_b   1.000
_cell.length_c   1.000
_cell.angle_alpha   90.00
_cell.angle_beta   90.00
_cell.angle_gamma   90.00
#
_symmetry.space_group_name_H-M   'P 1'
#
loop_
_entity.id
_entity.type
_entity.pdbx_description
1 polymer ?
#
loop_
_entity_poly.entity_id
_entity_poly.type
_entity_poly.pdbx_seq_one_letter_code
_entity_poly.pdbx_strand_id
1 'polypeptide(L)'
;MYFINSGSVEILVNGNTVDRLTTGDFFGEVALTVSKQRTADVKSLGAGSGPKNTNKPVEAVELFRLMRSDFEAVMERFPILKTRLAQIGQARVRRAAAPFEADGATAASSSPTPSKESSSSSSGTRHASPTRTSQPERKGASTNASDSKDVRDKKKKACSQQ
;
A
#
# COMPACT_ATOMS: atom_id res chain seq x y z
N MET A 1 4.48 -5.35 11.76
CA MET A 1 4.41 -5.68 10.33
C MET A 1 5.70 -6.37 9.93
N TYR A 2 5.68 -7.21 8.90
CA TYR A 2 6.87 -7.95 8.46
C TYR A 2 7.14 -7.69 6.98
N PHE A 3 8.41 -7.60 6.62
CA PHE A 3 8.91 -7.51 5.25
C PHE A 3 9.72 -8.78 4.96
N ILE A 4 9.55 -9.37 3.79
CA ILE A 4 10.24 -10.59 3.38
C ILE A 4 11.57 -10.21 2.76
N ASN A 5 12.67 -10.50 3.47
CA ASN A 5 14.02 -10.27 2.96
C ASN A 5 14.45 -11.41 2.02
N SER A 6 14.09 -12.65 2.36
CA SER A 6 14.32 -13.82 1.52
C SER A 6 13.30 -14.94 1.79
N GLY A 7 13.08 -15.80 0.81
CA GLY A 7 12.18 -16.96 0.90
C GLY A 7 10.74 -16.67 0.44
N SER A 8 9.80 -17.50 0.89
CA SER A 8 8.37 -17.37 0.56
C SER A 8 7.47 -17.78 1.71
N VAL A 9 6.27 -17.21 1.76
CA VAL A 9 5.23 -17.55 2.73
C VAL A 9 3.89 -17.73 2.03
N GLU A 10 3.02 -18.53 2.62
CA GLU A 10 1.61 -18.65 2.23
C GLU A 10 0.73 -17.96 3.26
N ILE A 11 -0.32 -17.32 2.76
CA ILE A 11 -1.38 -16.70 3.55
C ILE A 11 -2.56 -17.64 3.57
N LEU A 12 -3.01 -18.02 4.77
CA LEU A 12 -4.10 -18.95 4.96
C LEU A 12 -5.29 -18.27 5.64
N VAL A 13 -6.49 -18.52 5.14
CA VAL A 13 -7.75 -18.08 5.76
C VAL A 13 -8.62 -19.31 5.93
N ASN A 14 -9.02 -19.61 7.16
CA ASN A 14 -9.78 -20.82 7.49
C ASN A 14 -9.12 -22.12 6.96
N GLY A 15 -7.79 -22.17 6.97
CA GLY A 15 -7.02 -23.32 6.49
C GLY A 15 -6.77 -23.38 4.97
N ASN A 16 -7.38 -22.50 4.18
CA ASN A 16 -7.19 -22.44 2.72
C ASN A 16 -6.14 -21.39 2.35
N THR A 17 -5.22 -21.73 1.45
CA THR A 17 -4.22 -20.79 0.93
C THR A 17 -4.89 -19.78 0.01
N VAL A 18 -4.89 -18.51 0.41
CA VAL A 18 -5.51 -17.40 -0.34
C VAL A 18 -4.51 -16.56 -1.13
N ASP A 19 -3.25 -16.57 -0.73
CA ASP A 19 -2.19 -15.80 -1.38
C ASP A 19 -0.82 -16.41 -1.06
N ARG A 20 0.18 -16.10 -1.90
CA ARG A 20 1.58 -16.47 -1.66
C ARG A 20 2.46 -15.24 -1.85
N LEU A 21 3.28 -14.95 -0.84
CA LEU A 21 4.17 -13.79 -0.83
C LEU A 21 5.63 -14.24 -0.91
N THR A 22 6.46 -13.42 -1.55
CA THR A 22 7.86 -13.68 -1.86
C THR A 22 8.75 -12.52 -1.44
N THR A 23 10.06 -12.62 -1.70
CA THR A 23 11.03 -11.55 -1.41
C THR A 23 10.56 -10.19 -1.90
N GLY A 24 10.63 -9.18 -1.01
CA GLY A 24 10.17 -7.81 -1.28
C GLY A 24 8.72 -7.55 -0.87
N ASP A 25 7.91 -8.59 -0.69
CA ASP A 25 6.55 -8.44 -0.19
C ASP A 25 6.53 -8.19 1.33
N PHE A 26 5.36 -7.76 1.81
CA PHE A 26 5.11 -7.53 3.23
C PHE A 26 3.74 -8.04 3.65
N PHE A 27 3.56 -8.26 4.96
CA PHE A 27 2.29 -8.66 5.53
C PHE A 27 2.11 -8.17 6.98
N GLY A 28 0.85 -8.25 7.45
CA GLY A 28 0.46 -7.85 8.79
C GLY A 28 0.14 -6.35 8.92
N GLU A 29 0.00 -5.64 7.80
CA GLU A 29 -0.45 -4.25 7.74
C GLU A 29 -1.94 -4.13 8.10
N VAL A 30 -2.76 -5.12 7.73
CA VAL A 30 -4.21 -5.11 8.00
C VAL A 30 -4.51 -4.90 9.48
N ALA A 31 -3.78 -5.60 10.36
CA ALA A 31 -3.92 -5.51 11.82
C ALA A 31 -3.39 -4.19 12.44
N LEU A 32 -2.76 -3.34 11.62
CA LEU A 32 -2.24 -2.02 12.02
C LEU A 32 -3.06 -0.87 11.40
N THR A 33 -3.67 -1.08 10.23
CA THR A 33 -4.34 -0.01 9.47
C THR A 33 -5.86 -0.17 9.39
N VAL A 34 -6.37 -1.37 9.11
CA VAL A 34 -7.79 -1.61 8.79
C VAL A 34 -8.54 -2.16 10.00
N SER A 35 -7.93 -3.10 10.71
CA SER A 35 -8.52 -3.75 11.89
C SER A 35 -7.47 -3.85 13.01
N LYS A 36 -7.92 -4.18 14.22
CA LYS A 36 -7.01 -4.50 15.34
C LYS A 36 -6.71 -6.00 15.45
N GLN A 37 -7.29 -6.84 14.59
CA GLN A 37 -7.21 -8.30 14.65
C GLN A 37 -6.49 -8.85 13.41
N ARG A 38 -5.71 -9.93 13.57
CA ARG A 38 -5.14 -10.65 12.42
C ARG A 38 -6.25 -11.34 11.65
N THR A 39 -6.31 -11.12 10.34
CA THR A 39 -7.37 -11.63 9.46
C THR A 39 -7.01 -12.92 8.73
N ALA A 40 -5.74 -13.35 8.81
CA ALA A 40 -5.22 -14.53 8.16
C ALA A 40 -4.00 -15.06 8.92
N ASP A 41 -3.75 -16.36 8.78
CA ASP A 41 -2.53 -17.02 9.21
C ASP A 41 -1.44 -16.90 8.13
N VAL A 42 -0.18 -16.96 8.54
CA VAL A 42 0.96 -16.89 7.62
C VAL A 42 1.89 -18.06 7.94
N LYS A 43 2.18 -18.87 6.93
CA LYS A 43 3.03 -20.05 7.05
C LYS A 43 4.28 -19.88 6.18
N SER A 44 5.45 -20.06 6.76
CA SER A 44 6.70 -20.08 6.00
C SER A 44 6.80 -21.33 5.13
N LEU A 45 7.25 -21.16 3.88
CA LEU A 45 7.50 -22.26 2.96
C LEU A 45 8.94 -22.81 3.00
N GLY A 46 9.75 -22.37 3.97
CA GLY A 46 11.14 -22.79 4.16
C GLY A 46 11.31 -24.26 4.56
N ALA A 47 12.51 -24.60 5.07
CA ALA A 47 13.16 -25.92 5.22
C ALA A 47 12.37 -27.23 5.48
N GLY A 48 11.08 -27.20 5.79
CA GLY A 48 10.26 -28.38 6.09
C GLY A 48 9.06 -28.64 5.16
N SER A 49 8.72 -27.77 4.21
CA SER A 49 7.50 -27.91 3.38
C SER A 49 7.72 -28.32 1.93
N GLY A 50 8.97 -28.45 1.47
CA GLY A 50 9.30 -28.96 0.15
C GLY A 50 9.44 -30.49 0.12
N PRO A 51 9.26 -31.15 -1.04
CA PRO A 51 9.58 -32.57 -1.18
C PRO A 51 11.04 -32.82 -0.78
N LYS A 52 11.26 -33.73 0.19
CA LYS A 52 12.58 -34.10 0.75
C LYS A 52 13.55 -34.74 -0.25
N ASN A 53 13.21 -34.79 -1.54
CA ASN A 53 13.94 -35.53 -2.58
C ASN A 53 14.61 -34.62 -3.62
N THR A 54 14.99 -33.40 -3.25
CA THR A 54 15.82 -32.57 -4.12
C THR A 54 17.07 -32.14 -3.36
N ASN A 55 18.24 -32.31 -3.97
CA ASN A 55 19.51 -31.77 -3.47
C ASN A 55 19.57 -30.23 -3.49
N LYS A 56 18.42 -29.56 -3.69
CA LYS A 56 18.34 -28.10 -3.67
C LYS A 56 18.25 -27.65 -2.21
N PRO A 57 19.14 -26.75 -1.74
CA PRO A 57 19.01 -26.14 -0.43
C PRO A 57 17.62 -25.51 -0.29
N VAL A 58 16.88 -25.92 0.74
CA VAL A 58 15.61 -25.27 1.04
C VAL A 58 15.92 -23.90 1.64
N GLU A 59 15.56 -22.85 0.93
CA GLU A 59 15.84 -21.48 1.34
C GLU A 59 15.02 -21.14 2.61
N ALA A 60 15.72 -20.75 3.67
CA ALA A 60 15.10 -20.25 4.88
C ALA A 60 14.37 -18.93 4.60
N VAL A 61 13.29 -18.67 5.33
CA VAL A 61 12.58 -17.39 5.23
C VAL A 61 13.20 -16.41 6.21
N GLU A 62 13.68 -15.29 5.72
CA GLU A 62 14.20 -14.19 6.52
C GLU A 62 13.24 -12.99 6.47
N LEU A 63 12.93 -12.42 7.63
CA LEU A 63 11.95 -11.36 7.77
C LEU A 63 12.52 -10.17 8.55
N PHE A 64 12.27 -8.95 8.08
CA PHE A 64 12.42 -7.75 8.90
C PHE A 64 11.09 -7.41 9.58
N ARG A 65 11.15 -7.16 10.88
CA ARG A 65 9.98 -6.78 11.68
C ARG A 65 10.00 -5.30 11.98
N LEU A 66 8.95 -4.59 11.58
CA LEU A 66 8.65 -3.24 12.04
C LEU A 66 7.67 -3.29 13.22
N MET A 67 8.11 -2.74 14.36
CA MET A 67 7.31 -2.67 15.58
C MET A 67 6.13 -1.71 15.43
N ARG A 68 5.10 -1.87 16.27
CA ARG A 68 3.91 -1.02 16.23
C ARG A 68 4.23 0.44 16.52
N SER A 69 5.02 0.71 17.55
CA SER A 69 5.45 2.07 17.93
C SER A 69 6.15 2.78 16.76
N ASP A 70 7.09 2.07 16.13
CA ASP A 70 7.88 2.63 15.03
C ASP A 70 7.02 2.83 13.79
N PHE A 71 6.11 1.89 13.51
CA PHE A 71 5.11 2.04 12.46
C PHE A 71 4.27 3.28 12.67
N GLU A 72 3.74 3.49 13.88
CA GLU A 72 2.91 4.66 14.23
C GLU A 72 3.70 5.96 14.04
N ALA A 73 4.94 6.04 14.52
CA ALA A 73 5.82 7.20 14.32
C ALA A 73 6.09 7.49 12.83
N VAL A 74 6.32 6.47 12.01
CA VAL A 74 6.51 6.64 10.56
C VAL A 74 5.22 7.13 9.89
N MET A 75 4.06 6.61 10.29
CA MET A 75 2.77 7.04 9.74
C MET A 75 2.41 8.49 10.11
N GLU A 76 2.82 8.96 11.30
CA GLU A 76 2.67 10.36 11.70
C GLU A 76 3.52 11.28 10.83
N ARG A 77 4.76 10.87 10.51
CA ARG A 77 5.66 11.65 9.66
C ARG A 77 5.29 11.61 8.18
N PHE A 78 4.73 10.50 7.70
CA PHE A 78 4.38 10.30 6.30
C PHE A 78 2.93 9.81 6.11
N PRO A 79 1.91 10.70 6.25
CA PRO A 79 0.50 10.31 6.20
C PRO A 79 0.07 9.65 4.88
N ILE A 80 0.72 10.00 3.75
CA ILE A 80 0.46 9.39 2.44
C ILE A 80 0.70 7.87 2.49
N LEU A 81 1.73 7.43 3.22
CA LEU A 81 2.04 6.02 3.35
C LEU A 81 0.96 5.27 4.14
N LYS A 82 0.38 5.91 5.16
CA LYS A 82 -0.75 5.36 5.93
C LYS A 82 -1.94 5.08 5.02
N THR A 83 -2.30 6.03 4.17
CA THR A 83 -3.42 5.87 3.23
C THR A 83 -3.17 4.73 2.24
N ARG A 84 -1.96 4.64 1.68
CA ARG A 84 -1.61 3.55 0.74
C ARG A 84 -1.66 2.19 1.42
N LEU A 85 -1.11 2.05 2.63
CA LEU A 85 -1.13 0.80 3.38
C LEU A 85 -2.54 0.40 3.81
N ALA A 86 -3.41 1.36 4.14
CA ALA A 86 -4.82 1.09 4.42
C ALA A 86 -5.57 0.59 3.17
N GLN A 87 -5.31 1.19 1.99
CA GLN A 87 -5.90 0.74 0.73
C GLN A 87 -5.48 -0.69 0.37
N ILE A 88 -4.18 -0.99 0.49
CA ILE A 88 -3.64 -2.33 0.29
C ILE A 88 -4.30 -3.31 1.27
N GLY A 89 -4.37 -2.95 2.56
CA GLY A 89 -5.03 -3.76 3.57
C GLY A 89 -6.50 -4.05 3.25
N GLN A 90 -7.26 -3.05 2.80
CA GLN A 90 -8.66 -3.23 2.40
C GLN A 90 -8.82 -4.13 1.17
N ALA A 91 -7.88 -4.07 0.22
CA ALA A 91 -7.87 -4.96 -0.94
C ALA A 91 -7.58 -6.41 -0.53
N ARG A 92 -6.67 -6.63 0.43
CA ARG A 92 -6.36 -7.97 0.96
C ARG A 92 -7.53 -8.55 1.76
N VAL A 93 -8.18 -7.77 2.60
CA VAL A 93 -9.39 -8.21 3.33
C VAL A 93 -10.49 -8.63 2.36
N ARG A 94 -10.69 -7.88 1.28
CA ARG A 94 -11.65 -8.25 0.23
C ARG A 94 -11.30 -9.56 -0.47
N ARG A 95 -10.03 -9.77 -0.85
CA ARG A 95 -9.58 -11.02 -1.45
C ARG A 95 -9.74 -12.21 -0.51
N ALA A 96 -9.44 -12.02 0.78
CA ALA A 96 -9.63 -13.04 1.81
C ALA A 96 -11.09 -13.41 2.07
N ALA A 97 -12.03 -12.49 1.81
CA ALA A 97 -13.46 -12.69 2.02
C ALA A 97 -14.23 -13.19 0.78
N ALA A 98 -13.61 -13.19 -0.40
CA ALA A 98 -14.23 -13.66 -1.63
C ALA A 98 -14.35 -15.21 -1.61
N PRO A 99 -15.45 -15.78 -2.17
CA PRO A 99 -15.56 -17.23 -2.35
C PRO A 99 -14.39 -17.73 -3.20
N PHE A 100 -13.73 -18.78 -2.72
CA PHE A 100 -12.56 -19.34 -3.39
C PHE A 100 -13.02 -20.22 -4.56
N GLU A 101 -13.07 -19.66 -5.76
CA GLU A 101 -13.16 -20.45 -7.00
C GLU A 101 -11.77 -21.07 -7.23
N ALA A 102 -11.65 -22.35 -6.89
CA ALA A 102 -10.43 -23.13 -7.06
C ALA A 102 -10.25 -23.46 -8.55
N ASP A 103 -9.64 -22.55 -9.31
CA ASP A 103 -9.11 -22.87 -10.63
C ASP A 103 -7.63 -22.52 -10.72
N GLY A 104 -6.86 -23.49 -11.21
CA GLY A 104 -5.41 -23.48 -11.21
C GLY A 104 -4.80 -22.44 -12.14
N ALA A 105 -3.58 -22.07 -11.78
CA ALA A 105 -2.58 -21.36 -12.58
C ALA A 105 -2.68 -19.83 -12.71
N THR A 106 -1.57 -19.20 -12.31
CA THR A 106 -1.07 -17.86 -12.69
C THR A 106 -1.69 -16.64 -11.99
N ALA A 107 -1.37 -16.46 -10.71
CA ALA A 107 -1.51 -15.16 -10.06
C ALA A 107 -0.33 -14.25 -10.44
N ALA A 108 -0.59 -13.33 -11.38
CA ALA A 108 0.27 -12.19 -11.62
C ALA A 108 0.37 -11.35 -10.35
N SER A 109 1.60 -11.17 -9.87
CA SER A 109 1.99 -10.20 -8.85
C SER A 109 1.51 -8.81 -9.26
N SER A 110 0.41 -8.34 -8.68
CA SER A 110 0.03 -6.92 -8.71
C SER A 110 0.79 -6.17 -7.62
N SER A 111 2.12 -6.13 -7.74
CA SER A 111 2.95 -5.13 -7.08
C SER A 111 2.71 -3.77 -7.76
N PRO A 112 2.56 -2.66 -7.02
CA PRO A 112 2.39 -1.35 -7.62
C PRO A 112 3.68 -0.91 -8.32
N THR A 113 3.65 -0.85 -9.65
CA THR A 113 4.69 -0.22 -10.46
C THR A 113 4.72 1.30 -10.20
N PRO A 114 5.88 1.91 -9.89
CA PRO A 114 5.99 3.37 -9.92
C PRO A 114 5.89 3.84 -11.37
N SER A 115 4.88 4.66 -11.62
CA SER A 115 4.59 5.34 -12.88
C SER A 115 5.81 6.08 -13.42
N LYS A 116 6.19 5.77 -14.67
CA LYS A 116 7.15 6.54 -15.47
C LYS A 116 6.65 7.97 -15.66
N GLU A 117 7.48 8.94 -15.30
CA GLU A 117 7.35 10.34 -15.70
C GLU A 117 7.45 10.46 -17.22
N SER A 118 6.47 11.14 -17.80
CA SER A 118 6.45 11.56 -19.19
C SER A 118 7.26 12.84 -19.35
N SER A 119 8.50 12.74 -19.84
CA SER A 119 9.23 13.90 -20.37
C SER A 119 9.12 13.91 -21.90
N SER A 120 8.21 14.72 -22.41
CA SER A 120 8.11 15.13 -23.80
C SER A 120 9.04 16.30 -24.11
N SER A 121 9.43 16.44 -25.39
CA SER A 121 10.22 17.50 -26.06
C SER A 121 11.72 17.17 -26.21
N SER A 122 12.40 17.37 -27.34
CA SER A 122 12.11 18.21 -28.53
C SER A 122 13.03 17.82 -29.70
N SER A 123 12.54 17.85 -30.95
CA SER A 123 13.38 17.90 -32.15
C SER A 123 12.73 18.78 -33.23
N GLY A 124 13.44 19.85 -33.63
CA GLY A 124 13.38 20.73 -34.83
C GLY A 124 12.08 20.90 -35.64
N THR A 125 11.75 22.06 -36.22
CA THR A 125 12.59 22.87 -37.12
C THR A 125 11.90 24.22 -37.47
N ARG A 126 12.76 25.21 -37.78
CA ARG A 126 12.62 26.61 -38.27
C ARG A 126 11.44 26.95 -39.22
N HIS A 127 10.86 28.16 -39.09
CA HIS A 127 10.94 29.26 -40.08
C HIS A 127 10.12 30.53 -39.72
N ALA A 128 10.79 31.69 -39.86
CA ALA A 128 10.38 33.05 -40.28
C ALA A 128 9.14 33.81 -39.70
N SER A 129 9.44 35.03 -39.18
CA SER A 129 8.59 36.23 -38.95
C SER A 129 8.07 36.86 -40.28
N PRO A 130 7.31 38.00 -40.34
CA PRO A 130 6.87 39.00 -39.31
C PRO A 130 5.35 39.36 -39.39
N THR A 131 4.70 40.14 -38.50
CA THR A 131 4.60 41.62 -38.55
C THR A 131 3.53 42.13 -37.53
N ARG A 132 3.92 43.05 -36.63
CA ARG A 132 3.23 44.29 -36.16
C ARG A 132 1.80 44.26 -35.56
N THR A 133 1.66 44.84 -34.35
CA THR A 133 0.77 45.98 -33.97
C THR A 133 0.00 45.80 -32.64
N SER A 134 0.13 46.82 -31.78
CA SER A 134 -0.75 47.33 -30.70
C SER A 134 -1.02 46.51 -29.41
N GLN A 135 -0.44 47.02 -28.32
CA GLN A 135 -0.96 47.14 -26.95
C GLN A 135 -2.42 47.71 -26.88
N PRO A 136 -3.20 47.59 -25.78
CA PRO A 136 -2.77 47.91 -24.41
C PRO A 136 -3.30 47.06 -23.24
N GLU A 137 -2.75 47.43 -22.08
CA GLU A 137 -2.92 47.00 -20.69
C GLU A 137 -4.30 46.51 -20.23
N ARG A 138 -4.29 45.56 -19.27
CA ARG A 138 -5.05 45.70 -18.00
C ARG A 138 -4.53 44.78 -16.91
N LYS A 139 -4.21 45.41 -15.76
CA LYS A 139 -3.82 44.83 -14.48
C LYS A 139 -4.96 44.00 -13.87
N GLY A 140 -4.66 42.82 -13.33
CA GLY A 140 -5.57 42.01 -12.52
C GLY A 140 -4.80 41.41 -11.35
N ALA A 141 -5.04 41.96 -10.16
CA ALA A 141 -4.35 41.59 -8.93
C ALA A 141 -4.90 40.30 -8.31
N SER A 142 -3.98 39.52 -7.76
CA SER A 142 -4.16 38.45 -6.79
C SER A 142 -4.89 38.93 -5.53
N THR A 143 -5.88 38.18 -5.05
CA THR A 143 -6.07 37.89 -3.62
C THR A 143 -6.84 36.57 -3.46
N ASN A 144 -6.18 35.51 -3.00
CA ASN A 144 -6.83 34.36 -2.37
C ASN A 144 -6.49 34.43 -0.88
N ALA A 145 -7.48 34.75 -0.06
CA ALA A 145 -7.39 34.74 1.39
C ALA A 145 -8.18 33.55 1.96
N SER A 146 -7.51 32.92 2.91
CA SER A 146 -7.84 31.80 3.79
C SER A 146 -8.93 32.08 4.82
N ASP A 147 -9.71 31.06 5.21
CA ASP A 147 -10.01 30.65 6.61
C ASP A 147 -10.92 29.39 6.53
N SER A 148 -10.65 28.18 7.05
CA SER A 148 -10.22 27.68 8.37
C SER A 148 -11.15 27.97 9.56
N LYS A 149 -11.67 26.86 10.14
CA LYS A 149 -12.07 26.56 11.55
C LYS A 149 -13.44 25.85 11.58
N ASP A 150 -13.50 24.55 11.87
CA ASP A 150 -13.26 23.85 13.15
C ASP A 150 -14.23 24.32 14.25
N VAL A 151 -15.26 23.51 14.55
CA VAL A 151 -15.76 23.30 15.92
C VAL A 151 -16.28 21.86 16.07
N ARG A 152 -15.46 21.04 16.70
CA ARG A 152 -15.85 19.89 17.55
C ARG A 152 -16.58 20.38 18.79
N ASP A 153 -17.60 19.63 19.24
CA ASP A 153 -17.98 19.29 20.64
C ASP A 153 -19.49 18.93 20.64
N LYS A 154 -20.02 17.88 21.29
CA LYS A 154 -19.80 17.46 22.67
C LYS A 154 -20.02 15.96 22.90
N LYS A 155 -19.20 15.50 23.84
CA LYS A 155 -19.14 14.24 24.57
C LYS A 155 -20.13 14.25 25.76
N LYS A 156 -20.39 13.04 26.29
CA LYS A 156 -20.91 12.64 27.63
C LYS A 156 -22.42 12.37 27.71
N LYS A 157 -22.91 11.16 28.03
CA LYS A 157 -22.62 10.17 29.11
C LYS A 157 -23.37 10.48 30.43
N ALA A 158 -24.39 9.67 30.72
CA ALA A 158 -24.86 9.25 32.06
C ALA A 158 -25.73 7.99 31.79
N CYS A 159 -25.41 6.77 32.22
CA CYS A 159 -25.12 6.25 33.57
C CYS A 159 -26.32 6.45 34.53
N SER A 160 -27.16 5.43 34.60
CA SER A 160 -28.15 5.21 35.66
C SER A 160 -28.42 3.72 35.67
N GLN A 161 -27.84 2.97 36.61
CA GLN A 161 -28.46 1.82 37.29
C GLN A 161 -27.62 1.47 38.52
N GLN A 162 -28.34 1.14 39.59
CA GLN A 162 -27.96 0.63 40.91
C GLN A 162 -27.79 1.70 42.00
#